data_AF-A0A2V6FXV5-F1
#
_entry.id   AF-A0A2V6FXV5-F1
#
_cell.length_a   1.000
_cell.length_b   1.000
_cell.length_c   1.000
_cell.angle_alpha   90.00
_cell.angle_beta   90.00
_cell.angle_gamma   90.00
#
_symmetry.space_group_name_H-M   'P 1'
#
loop_
_entity.id
_entity.type
_entity.pdbx_description
1 polymer ?
#
loop_
_entity_poly.entity_id
_entity_poly.type
_entity_poly.pdbx_seq_one_letter_code
_entity_poly.pdbx_strand_id
1 'polypeptide(L)'
;MRMSPEEQNVMRQRENLRREKIQRETEAALRESGLHLNPQERAQFESRYMQERRKVEQTLRHQIEAERQKELPALIQQLKKEFQIDQPAKSPATKPAESVNPKK
;
A
#
# COMPACT_ATOMS: atom_id res chain seq x y z
N MET A 1 -21.35 3.80 -6.73
CA MET A 1 -20.38 4.22 -7.76
C MET A 1 -20.46 3.26 -8.94
N ARG A 2 -20.68 3.74 -10.17
CA ARG A 2 -20.54 2.93 -11.40
C ARG A 2 -19.20 3.31 -12.03
N MET A 3 -18.29 2.35 -12.19
CA MET A 3 -16.98 2.59 -12.81
C MET A 3 -17.14 2.88 -14.30
N SER A 4 -16.27 3.71 -14.85
CA SER A 4 -16.20 3.98 -16.28
C SER A 4 -15.73 2.72 -17.04
N PRO A 5 -16.04 2.59 -18.34
CA PRO A 5 -15.53 1.50 -19.17
C PRO A 5 -13.99 1.41 -19.20
N GLU A 6 -13.31 2.55 -19.11
CA GLU A 6 -11.84 2.62 -19.06
C GLU A 6 -11.29 2.08 -17.74
N GLU A 7 -11.90 2.48 -16.61
CA GLU A 7 -11.57 1.95 -15.28
C GLU A 7 -11.76 0.43 -15.23
N GLN A 8 -12.85 -0.07 -15.82
CA GLN A 8 -13.10 -1.51 -15.92
C GLN A 8 -12.05 -2.22 -16.78
N ASN A 9 -11.58 -1.61 -17.88
CA ASN A 9 -10.52 -2.18 -18.71
C ASN A 9 -9.19 -2.26 -17.95
N VAL A 10 -8.81 -1.22 -17.21
CA VAL A 10 -7.60 -1.22 -16.39
C VAL A 10 -7.67 -2.30 -15.30
N MET A 11 -8.82 -2.44 -14.63
CA MET A 11 -8.99 -3.51 -13.64
C MET A 11 -8.89 -4.90 -14.25
N ARG A 12 -9.51 -5.13 -15.43
CA ARG A 12 -9.40 -6.41 -16.16
C ARG A 12 -7.97 -6.73 -16.55
N GLN A 13 -7.21 -5.76 -17.06
CA GLN A 13 -5.79 -5.95 -17.39
C GLN A 13 -4.96 -6.33 -16.17
N ARG A 14 -5.16 -5.64 -15.03
CA ARG A 14 -4.48 -5.97 -13.77
C ARG A 14 -4.86 -7.36 -13.28
N GLU A 15 -6.12 -7.75 -13.43
CA GLU A 15 -6.57 -9.09 -13.05
C GLU A 15 -5.94 -10.18 -13.94
N ASN A 16 -5.89 -9.96 -15.26
CA ASN A 16 -5.26 -10.91 -16.19
C ASN A 16 -3.77 -11.11 -15.87
N LEU A 17 -3.02 -10.03 -15.68
CA LEU A 17 -1.61 -10.09 -15.29
C LEU A 17 -1.42 -10.84 -13.96
N ARG A 18 -2.33 -10.61 -13.00
CA ARG A 18 -2.32 -11.33 -11.72
C ARG A 18 -2.57 -12.81 -11.91
N ARG A 19 -3.55 -13.19 -12.73
CA ARG A 19 -3.89 -14.60 -13.01
C ARG A 19 -2.72 -15.32 -13.69
N GLU A 20 -2.10 -14.70 -14.70
CA GLU A 20 -0.93 -15.26 -15.38
C GLU A 20 0.25 -15.47 -14.44
N LYS A 21 0.53 -14.48 -13.58
CA LYS A 21 1.60 -14.59 -12.59
C LYS A 21 1.36 -15.75 -11.64
N ILE A 22 0.14 -15.88 -11.12
CA ILE A 22 -0.25 -16.96 -10.21
C ILE A 22 -0.09 -18.33 -10.89
N GLN A 23 -0.50 -18.44 -12.15
CA GLN A 23 -0.37 -19.69 -12.90
C GLN A 23 1.10 -20.09 -13.03
N ARG A 24 1.98 -19.15 -13.43
CA ARG A 24 3.43 -19.41 -13.54
C ARG A 24 4.06 -19.80 -12.22
N GLU A 25 3.70 -19.13 -11.12
CA GLU A 25 4.18 -19.46 -9.76
C GLU A 25 3.72 -20.87 -9.35
N THR A 26 2.48 -21.23 -9.66
CA THR A 26 1.92 -22.54 -9.31
C THR A 26 2.59 -23.66 -10.10
N GLU A 27 2.83 -23.45 -11.40
CA GLU A 27 3.58 -24.38 -12.24
C GLU A 27 5.03 -24.54 -11.78
N ALA A 28 5.68 -23.43 -11.37
CA ALA A 28 7.03 -23.46 -10.82
C ALA A 28 7.07 -24.26 -9.51
N ALA A 29 6.15 -24.00 -8.58
CA ALA A 29 6.06 -24.73 -7.32
C ALA A 29 5.85 -26.23 -7.52
N LEU A 30 5.03 -26.63 -8.51
CA LEU A 30 4.85 -28.04 -8.85
C LEU A 30 6.14 -28.66 -9.40
N ARG A 31 6.87 -27.95 -10.28
CA ARG A 31 8.16 -28.43 -10.82
C ARG A 31 9.22 -28.56 -9.71
N GLU A 32 9.32 -27.55 -8.86
CA GLU A 32 10.26 -27.52 -7.72
C GLU A 32 9.95 -28.59 -6.68
N SER A 33 8.67 -28.99 -6.54
CA SER A 33 8.29 -30.07 -5.63
C SER A 33 8.85 -31.43 -6.04
N GLY A 34 9.24 -31.60 -7.31
CA GLY A 34 9.71 -32.88 -7.86
C GLY A 34 8.64 -33.98 -7.90
N LEU A 35 7.37 -33.64 -7.63
CA LEU A 35 6.29 -34.61 -7.58
C LEU A 35 5.83 -35.01 -8.98
N HIS A 36 5.71 -36.31 -9.20
CA HIS A 36 5.06 -36.88 -10.38
C HIS A 36 3.58 -37.14 -10.06
N LEU A 37 2.75 -36.12 -10.28
CA LEU A 37 1.32 -36.17 -9.95
C LEU A 37 0.48 -36.49 -11.19
N ASN A 38 -0.58 -37.29 -11.00
CA ASN A 38 -1.62 -37.44 -12.01
C ASN A 38 -2.48 -36.15 -12.10
N PRO A 39 -3.37 -36.00 -13.11
CA PRO A 39 -4.16 -34.78 -13.27
C PRO A 39 -5.03 -34.39 -12.06
N GLN A 40 -5.57 -35.38 -11.33
CA GLN A 40 -6.39 -35.14 -10.15
C GLN A 40 -5.54 -34.68 -8.96
N GLU A 41 -4.42 -35.34 -8.70
CA GLU A 41 -3.47 -34.96 -7.64
C GLU A 41 -2.87 -33.59 -7.92
N ARG A 42 -2.59 -33.28 -9.19
CA ARG A 42 -2.14 -31.96 -9.62
C ARG A 42 -3.17 -30.89 -9.27
N ALA A 43 -4.44 -31.09 -9.60
CA ALA A 43 -5.49 -30.13 -9.26
C ALA A 43 -5.62 -29.91 -7.74
N GLN A 44 -5.43 -30.97 -6.94
CA GLN A 44 -5.41 -30.88 -5.47
C GLN A 44 -4.19 -30.09 -4.98
N PHE A 45 -3.00 -30.35 -5.53
CA PHE A 45 -1.78 -29.61 -5.22
C PHE A 45 -1.94 -28.12 -5.54
N GLU A 46 -2.40 -27.78 -6.75
CA GLU A 46 -2.59 -26.40 -7.18
C GLU A 46 -3.58 -25.66 -6.27
N SER A 47 -4.72 -26.30 -5.94
CA SER A 47 -5.70 -25.76 -5.00
C SER A 47 -5.09 -25.50 -3.62
N ARG A 48 -4.32 -26.46 -3.09
CA ARG A 48 -3.71 -26.35 -1.77
C ARG A 48 -2.63 -25.28 -1.73
N TYR A 49 -1.75 -25.25 -2.73
CA TYR A 49 -0.73 -24.23 -2.91
C TYR A 49 -1.36 -22.83 -2.93
N MET A 50 -2.45 -22.66 -3.69
CA MET A 50 -3.15 -21.39 -3.78
C MET A 50 -3.77 -20.93 -2.47
N GLN A 51 -4.29 -21.85 -1.65
CA GLN A 51 -4.80 -21.53 -0.31
C GLN A 51 -3.69 -21.05 0.62
N GLU A 52 -2.57 -21.78 0.69
CA GLU A 52 -1.45 -21.43 1.57
C GLU A 52 -0.76 -20.15 1.12
N ARG A 53 -0.57 -19.96 -0.19
CA ARG A 53 -0.06 -18.71 -0.77
C ARG A 53 -0.88 -17.49 -0.34
N ARG A 54 -2.22 -17.59 -0.34
CA ARG A 54 -3.09 -16.49 0.11
C ARG A 54 -2.87 -16.16 1.59
N LYS A 55 -2.68 -17.17 2.45
CA LYS A 55 -2.40 -16.94 3.87
C LYS A 55 -1.06 -16.22 4.05
N VAL A 56 -0.01 -16.69 3.37
CA VAL A 56 1.31 -16.03 3.39
C VAL A 56 1.20 -14.58 2.94
N GLU A 57 0.53 -14.31 1.81
CA GLU A 57 0.33 -12.94 1.33
C GLU A 57 -0.44 -12.05 2.31
N GLN A 58 -1.47 -12.58 2.98
CA GLN A 58 -2.21 -11.83 3.99
C GLN A 58 -1.33 -11.48 5.18
N THR A 59 -0.57 -12.43 5.70
CA THR A 59 0.38 -12.20 6.79
C THR A 59 1.42 -11.14 6.41
N LEU A 60 2.03 -11.27 5.22
CA LEU A 60 3.01 -10.30 4.73
C LEU A 60 2.42 -8.90 4.59
N ARG A 61 1.19 -8.78 4.08
CA ARG A 61 0.51 -7.47 3.99
C ARG A 61 0.31 -6.83 5.35
N HIS A 62 -0.12 -7.60 6.35
CA HIS A 62 -0.28 -7.09 7.70
C HIS A 62 1.04 -6.65 8.32
N GLN A 63 2.11 -7.43 8.14
CA GLN A 63 3.45 -7.06 8.61
C GLN A 63 3.96 -5.79 7.94
N ILE A 64 3.88 -5.70 6.61
CA ILE A 64 4.31 -4.51 5.87
C ILE A 64 3.50 -3.28 6.28
N GLU A 65 2.18 -3.43 6.48
CA GLU A 65 1.33 -2.31 6.92
C GLU A 65 1.68 -1.87 8.35
N ALA A 66 1.96 -2.80 9.25
CA ALA A 66 2.40 -2.48 10.61
C ALA A 66 3.73 -1.72 10.61
N GLU A 67 4.73 -2.20 9.85
CA GLU A 67 6.02 -1.52 9.71
C GLU A 67 5.84 -0.13 9.05
N ARG A 68 4.99 -0.04 8.03
CA ARG A 68 4.66 1.25 7.41
C ARG A 68 4.09 2.23 8.43
N GLN A 69 3.14 1.81 9.25
CA GLN A 69 2.52 2.67 10.27
C GLN A 69 3.52 3.15 11.32
N LYS A 70 4.54 2.35 11.61
CA LYS A 70 5.63 2.71 12.52
C LYS A 70 6.58 3.75 11.93
N GLU A 71 6.94 3.62 10.66
CA GLU A 71 7.94 4.48 9.99
C GLU A 71 7.35 5.81 9.49
N LEU A 72 6.07 5.83 9.09
CA LEU A 72 5.43 7.02 8.50
C LEU A 72 5.48 8.28 9.39
N PRO A 73 5.26 8.23 10.72
CA PRO A 73 5.35 9.41 11.57
C PRO A 73 6.73 10.07 11.54
N ALA A 74 7.80 9.28 11.55
CA ALA A 74 9.17 9.80 11.48
C ALA A 74 9.42 10.51 10.14
N LEU A 75 8.99 9.88 9.04
CA LEU A 75 9.03 10.48 7.71
C LEU A 75 8.27 11.81 7.66
N ILE A 76 7.06 11.86 8.23
CA ILE A 76 6.26 13.10 8.28
C ILE A 76 6.98 14.21 9.06
N GLN A 77 7.64 13.88 10.17
CA GLN A 77 8.40 14.88 10.94
C GLN A 77 9.63 15.38 10.20
N GLN A 78 10.33 14.50 9.48
CA GLN A 78 11.43 14.90 8.62
C GLN A 78 10.95 15.87 7.53
N LEU A 79 9.89 15.50 6.79
CA LEU A 79 9.31 16.36 5.77
C LEU A 79 8.85 17.70 6.36
N LYS A 80 8.22 17.72 7.54
CA LYS A 80 7.84 18.98 8.21
C LYS A 80 9.04 19.90 8.44
N LYS A 81 10.20 19.39 8.82
CA LYS A 81 11.41 20.19 9.02
C LYS A 81 11.95 20.71 7.69
N GLU A 82 12.05 19.85 6.68
CA GLU A 82 12.53 20.22 5.34
C GLU A 82 11.70 21.37 4.75
N PHE A 83 10.38 21.29 4.85
CA PHE A 83 9.46 22.29 4.28
C PHE A 83 9.12 23.47 5.21
N GLN A 84 9.56 23.47 6.48
CA GLN A 84 9.42 24.64 7.38
C GLN A 84 10.56 25.64 7.23
N ILE A 85 11.74 25.21 6.78
CA ILE A 85 12.91 26.09 6.60
C ILE A 85 12.65 27.14 5.51
N ASP A 86 11.80 26.82 4.53
CA ASP A 86 11.38 27.74 3.46
C ASP A 86 10.11 28.54 3.79
N GLN A 87 9.51 28.37 4.98
CA GLN A 87 8.47 29.30 5.42
C GLN A 87 9.13 30.49 6.12
N PRO A 88 9.03 31.73 5.57
CA PRO A 88 9.47 32.90 6.30
C PRO A 88 8.67 32.94 7.60
N ALA A 89 9.38 32.97 8.72
CA ALA A 89 8.79 33.03 10.05
C ALA A 89 7.64 34.04 10.05
N LYS A 90 6.41 33.56 10.27
CA LYS A 90 5.38 34.41 10.85
C LYS A 90 5.84 34.69 12.28
N SER A 91 6.77 35.65 12.40
CA SER A 91 7.24 36.15 13.67
C SER A 91 6.03 36.62 14.48
N PRO A 92 5.90 36.21 15.76
CA PRO A 92 4.90 36.80 16.63
C PRO A 92 5.38 38.22 16.97
N ALA A 93 4.82 39.21 16.29
CA ALA A 93 5.03 40.61 16.67
C ALA A 93 4.41 40.83 18.05
N THR A 94 5.27 40.76 19.05
CA THR A 94 5.05 41.23 20.41
C THR A 94 5.08 42.75 20.40
N LYS A 95 3.96 43.42 20.69
CA LYS A 95 3.76 44.41 21.78
C LYS A 95 2.61 45.42 21.52
N PRO A 96 2.01 45.96 22.61
CA PRO A 96 0.70 46.56 22.61
C PRO A 96 0.76 48.07 22.35
N ALA A 97 -0.11 48.57 21.48
CA ALA A 97 -0.35 49.99 21.32
C ALA A 97 -1.72 50.34 21.92
N GLU A 98 -1.67 50.74 23.20
CA GLU A 98 -2.59 51.74 23.74
C GLU A 98 -2.80 52.86 22.71
N SER A 99 -4.03 53.09 22.31
CA SER A 99 -4.43 54.29 21.58
C SER A 99 -5.88 54.62 21.93
N VAL A 100 -6.01 55.24 23.10
CA VAL A 100 -6.65 56.54 23.29
C VAL A 100 -7.96 56.75 22.51
N ASN A 101 -9.06 56.62 23.25
CA ASN A 101 -10.33 57.31 23.02
C ASN A 101 -10.09 58.79 22.61
N PRO A 102 -10.93 59.36 21.73
CA PRO A 102 -11.66 60.52 22.22
C PRO A 102 -13.14 60.51 21.84
N LYS A 103 -13.91 60.91 22.85
CA LYS A 103 -15.32 61.23 22.89
C LYS A 103 -15.59 62.54 22.13
N LYS A 104 -16.64 62.57 21.30
CA LYS A 104 -17.54 63.71 21.21
C LYS A 104 -18.90 63.27 20.69
#